data_AF-A0A2D4GPZ7-F1
#
_entry.id   AF-A0A2D4GPZ7-F1
#
_cell.length_a   1.000
_cell.length_b   1.000
_cell.length_c   1.000
_cell.angle_alpha   90.00
_cell.angle_beta   90.00
_cell.angle_gamma   90.00
#
_symmetry.space_group_name_H-M   'P 1'
#
loop_
_entity.id
_entity.type
_entity.pdbx_description
1 polymer ?
#
loop_
_entity_poly.entity_id
_entity_poly.type
_entity_poly.pdbx_seq_one_letter_code
_entity_poly.pdbx_strand_id
1 'polypeptide(L)'
;MKGWKLSQQQFVALLWKRLLIAKRSRKGIFAQIVLPAIFVCIALVFSLIVPPFGKYPSLELQPWMYDEQYTFISNDAPEDATTQKLFNALLSKPGFGTRCMEGYTIPGAPCSVEEEEWSQAPVPENVIEIFQKGNWTMENPSPPCICSKNNIKKILPVCPAGAGGLPPPQRTQKTTDILQNLSGRNISDFLVKTYAQIIGKRCFILLIVATLLPL
;
A
#
# COMPACT_ATOMS: atom_id res chain seq x y z
N MET A 1 -52.77 -12.40 -63.72
CA MET A 1 -51.94 -11.40 -62.99
C MET A 1 -52.81 -10.40 -62.19
N LYS A 2 -53.67 -10.87 -61.25
CA LYS A 2 -54.55 -9.98 -60.44
C LYS A 2 -54.31 -10.06 -58.91
N GLY A 3 -53.45 -10.96 -58.42
CA GLY A 3 -53.20 -11.17 -56.99
C GLY A 3 -52.11 -10.29 -56.34
N TRP A 4 -51.20 -9.71 -57.13
CA TRP A 4 -50.07 -8.92 -56.60
C TRP A 4 -50.51 -7.61 -55.95
N LYS A 5 -51.51 -6.95 -56.54
CA LYS A 5 -52.05 -5.67 -56.06
C LYS A 5 -52.77 -5.82 -54.71
N LEU A 6 -53.43 -6.96 -54.49
CA LEU A 6 -54.09 -7.31 -53.23
C LEU A 6 -53.08 -7.62 -52.12
N SER A 7 -52.00 -8.33 -52.44
CA SER A 7 -50.93 -8.61 -51.48
C SER A 7 -50.23 -7.33 -51.02
N GLN A 8 -49.95 -6.38 -51.93
CA GLN A 8 -49.43 -5.06 -51.55
C GLN A 8 -50.40 -4.27 -50.67
N GLN A 9 -51.69 -4.26 -50.99
CA GLN A 9 -52.70 -3.58 -50.17
C GLN A 9 -52.79 -4.19 -48.76
N GLN A 10 -52.74 -5.52 -48.64
CA GLN A 10 -52.71 -6.21 -47.35
C GLN A 10 -51.42 -5.91 -46.57
N PHE A 11 -50.27 -5.86 -47.23
CA PHE A 11 -48.99 -5.51 -46.60
C PHE A 11 -49.00 -4.07 -46.06
N VAL A 12 -49.50 -3.11 -46.86
CA VAL A 12 -49.66 -1.71 -46.42
C VAL A 12 -50.65 -1.61 -45.27
N ALA A 13 -51.77 -2.33 -45.31
CA ALA A 13 -52.75 -2.37 -44.21
C ALA A 13 -52.15 -2.96 -42.92
N LEU A 14 -51.32 -4.00 -43.02
CA LEU A 14 -50.61 -4.59 -41.88
C LEU A 14 -49.57 -3.63 -41.30
N LEU A 15 -48.81 -2.94 -42.15
CA LEU A 15 -47.87 -1.91 -41.72
C LEU A 15 -48.58 -0.74 -41.05
N TRP A 16 -49.69 -0.27 -41.62
CA TRP A 16 -50.51 0.79 -41.05
C TRP A 16 -51.09 0.39 -39.68
N LYS A 17 -51.57 -0.85 -39.54
CA LYS A 17 -52.05 -1.40 -38.26
C LYS A 17 -50.92 -1.45 -37.23
N ARG A 18 -49.71 -1.91 -37.60
CA ARG A 18 -48.53 -1.89 -36.72
C ARG A 18 -48.14 -0.46 -36.32
N LEU A 19 -48.21 0.48 -37.26
CA LEU A 19 -47.93 1.91 -37.01
C LEU A 19 -48.94 2.55 -36.06
N LEU A 20 -50.24 2.27 -36.23
CA LEU A 20 -51.28 2.75 -35.32
C LEU A 20 -51.13 2.17 -33.90
N ILE A 21 -50.78 0.89 -33.78
CA ILE A 21 -50.51 0.24 -32.49
C ILE A 21 -49.27 0.84 -31.83
N ALA A 22 -48.18 1.03 -32.59
CA ALA A 22 -46.97 1.68 -32.11
C ALA A 22 -47.28 3.12 -31.64
N LYS A 23 -48.03 3.90 -32.43
CA LYS A 23 -48.41 5.28 -32.08
C LYS A 23 -49.32 5.37 -30.85
N ARG A 24 -50.15 4.34 -30.58
CA ARG A 24 -51.04 4.27 -29.41
C ARG A 24 -50.32 3.74 -28.16
N SER A 25 -49.29 2.90 -28.29
CA SER A 25 -48.51 2.34 -27.18
C SER A 25 -47.28 3.20 -26.84
N ARG A 26 -47.51 4.47 -26.48
CA ARG A 26 -46.45 5.42 -26.06
C ARG A 26 -45.47 4.84 -25.03
N LYS A 27 -45.96 4.01 -24.09
CA LYS A 27 -45.13 3.34 -23.07
C LYS A 27 -44.18 2.28 -23.64
N GLY A 28 -44.58 1.56 -24.70
CA GLY A 28 -43.78 0.52 -25.34
C GLY A 28 -42.67 1.08 -26.23
N ILE A 29 -42.97 2.13 -27.02
CA ILE A 29 -41.94 2.85 -27.81
C ILE A 29 -40.91 3.51 -26.89
N PHE A 30 -41.37 4.15 -25.81
CA PHE A 30 -40.48 4.79 -24.85
C PHE A 30 -39.53 3.76 -24.21
N ALA A 31 -40.06 2.61 -23.76
CA ALA A 31 -39.22 1.54 -23.23
C ALA A 31 -38.23 0.99 -24.27
N GLN A 32 -38.62 0.84 -25.53
CA GLN A 32 -37.79 0.21 -26.56
C GLN A 32 -36.69 1.13 -27.12
N ILE A 33 -36.83 2.45 -27.02
CA ILE A 33 -35.83 3.44 -27.49
C ILE A 33 -35.02 4.02 -26.32
N VAL A 34 -35.68 4.36 -25.22
CA VAL A 34 -35.05 5.04 -24.07
C VAL A 34 -34.22 4.06 -23.24
N LEU A 35 -34.67 2.82 -23.07
CA LEU A 35 -33.92 1.84 -22.28
C LEU A 35 -32.55 1.50 -22.90
N PRO A 36 -32.42 1.22 -24.23
CA PRO A 36 -31.11 1.05 -24.84
C PRO A 36 -30.24 2.31 -24.77
N ALA A 37 -30.83 3.51 -24.94
CA ALA A 37 -30.10 4.76 -24.86
C ALA A 37 -29.52 4.99 -23.45
N ILE A 38 -30.31 4.76 -22.41
CA ILE A 38 -29.85 4.83 -21.02
C ILE A 38 -28.76 3.79 -20.77
N PHE A 39 -28.92 2.56 -21.25
CA PHE A 39 -27.93 1.51 -21.08
C PHE A 39 -26.58 1.88 -21.72
N VAL A 40 -26.60 2.47 -22.93
CA VAL A 40 -25.40 2.98 -23.60
C VAL A 40 -24.79 4.16 -22.83
N CYS A 41 -25.60 5.11 -22.35
CA CYS A 41 -25.10 6.22 -21.53
C CYS A 41 -24.41 5.71 -20.26
N ILE A 42 -25.01 4.74 -19.56
CA ILE A 42 -24.41 4.12 -18.37
C ILE A 42 -23.09 3.41 -18.73
N ALA A 43 -23.05 2.66 -19.83
CA ALA A 43 -21.83 1.99 -20.29
C ALA A 43 -20.70 2.98 -20.65
N LEU A 44 -21.03 4.13 -21.24
CA LEU A 44 -20.07 5.20 -21.51
C LEU A 44 -19.54 5.84 -20.22
N VAL A 45 -20.40 6.09 -19.23
CA VAL A 45 -19.97 6.58 -17.92
C VAL A 45 -19.00 5.60 -17.26
N PHE A 46 -19.31 4.30 -17.26
CA PHE A 46 -18.38 3.28 -16.75
C PHE A 46 -17.06 3.23 -17.53
N SER A 47 -17.11 3.43 -18.85
CA SER A 47 -15.92 3.49 -19.69
C SER A 47 -15.05 4.73 -19.43
N LEU A 48 -15.61 5.81 -18.87
CA LEU A 48 -14.84 6.99 -18.42
C LEU A 48 -14.23 6.80 -17.03
N ILE A 49 -14.87 6.00 -16.17
CA ILE A 49 -14.36 5.69 -14.82
C ILE A 49 -13.18 4.71 -14.91
N VAL A 50 -13.23 3.73 -15.82
CA VAL A 50 -12.13 2.81 -16.04
C VAL A 50 -11.06 3.52 -16.89
N PRO A 51 -9.89 3.87 -16.32
CA PRO A 51 -8.85 4.52 -17.09
C PRO A 51 -8.44 3.57 -18.24
N PRO A 52 -8.21 4.09 -19.46
CA PRO A 52 -7.78 3.25 -20.57
C PRO A 52 -6.47 2.56 -20.19
N PHE A 53 -6.48 1.22 -20.21
CA PHE A 53 -5.29 0.40 -19.99
C PHE A 53 -4.28 0.67 -21.11
N GLY A 54 -3.40 1.67 -20.95
CA GLY A 54 -2.54 2.01 -22.08
C GLY A 54 -1.33 2.87 -21.83
N LYS A 55 -1.36 3.88 -20.95
CA LYS A 55 -0.22 4.81 -20.86
C LYS A 55 -0.02 5.31 -19.44
N TYR A 56 0.58 4.48 -18.60
CA TYR A 56 1.33 5.02 -17.47
C TYR A 56 2.62 5.60 -18.06
N PRO A 57 2.89 6.90 -17.92
CA PRO A 57 4.21 7.43 -18.26
C PRO A 57 5.25 6.66 -17.42
N SER A 58 6.48 6.53 -17.94
CA SER A 58 7.58 5.98 -17.17
C SER A 58 7.80 6.85 -15.93
N LEU A 59 7.33 6.36 -14.78
CA LEU A 59 7.51 7.00 -13.49
C LEU A 59 8.66 6.28 -12.78
N GLU A 60 9.68 7.03 -12.40
CA GLU A 60 10.72 6.48 -11.54
C GLU A 60 10.08 6.14 -10.19
N LEU A 61 10.12 4.85 -9.81
CA LEU A 61 9.62 4.41 -8.52
C LEU A 61 10.54 4.95 -7.44
N GLN A 62 10.06 5.95 -6.72
CA GLN A 62 10.79 6.58 -5.65
C GLN A 62 10.16 6.24 -4.29
N PRO A 63 10.95 5.89 -3.26
CA PRO A 63 10.39 5.49 -1.96
C PRO A 63 9.46 6.55 -1.32
N TRP A 64 9.76 7.84 -1.49
CA TRP A 64 8.99 8.98 -0.97
C TRP A 64 7.72 9.32 -1.77
N MET A 65 7.31 8.50 -2.74
CA MET A 65 5.97 8.62 -3.35
C MET A 65 4.86 8.15 -2.41
N TYR A 66 5.23 7.44 -1.35
CA TYR A 66 4.34 7.02 -0.27
C TYR A 66 4.57 7.96 0.91
N ASP A 67 3.52 8.28 1.68
CA ASP A 67 3.52 9.31 2.72
C ASP A 67 4.63 9.13 3.79
N GLU A 68 4.28 8.57 4.94
CA GLU A 68 5.25 8.32 6.01
C GLU A 68 5.99 7.00 5.75
N GLN A 69 7.26 7.09 5.39
CA GLN A 69 8.10 5.92 5.21
C GLN A 69 8.93 5.63 6.47
N TYR A 70 8.76 4.42 7.00
CA TYR A 70 9.67 3.88 8.02
C TYR A 70 10.75 3.03 7.36
N THR A 71 12.00 3.30 7.72
CA THR A 71 13.17 2.49 7.35
C THR A 71 13.82 1.99 8.63
N PHE A 72 14.58 0.90 8.53
CA PHE A 72 15.30 0.39 9.69
C PHE A 72 16.73 0.03 9.33
N ILE A 73 17.59 0.12 10.34
CA ILE A 73 18.99 -0.26 10.26
C ILE A 73 19.34 -1.16 11.43
N SER A 74 20.10 -2.21 11.17
CA SER A 74 20.68 -3.07 12.20
C SER A 74 22.17 -3.20 11.97
N ASN A 75 22.93 -3.00 13.05
CA ASN A 75 24.34 -3.33 13.10
C ASN A 75 24.49 -4.63 13.90
N ASP A 76 24.64 -5.74 13.19
CA ASP A 76 24.75 -7.08 13.80
C ASP A 76 26.19 -7.40 14.24
N ALA A 77 27.18 -6.64 13.76
CA ALA A 77 28.60 -6.80 14.09
C ALA A 77 29.19 -5.46 14.59
N PRO A 78 28.81 -4.99 15.79
CA PRO A 78 29.28 -3.72 16.31
C PRO A 78 30.79 -3.68 16.58
N GLU A 79 31.45 -4.83 16.69
CA GLU A 79 32.90 -4.92 16.95
C GLU A 79 33.76 -4.69 15.69
N ASP A 80 33.18 -4.82 14.50
CA ASP A 80 33.91 -4.65 13.24
C ASP A 80 34.01 -3.16 12.85
N ALA A 81 35.24 -2.66 12.77
CA ALA A 81 35.53 -1.29 12.36
C ALA A 81 35.03 -0.97 10.94
N THR A 82 34.95 -1.95 10.04
CA THR A 82 34.47 -1.73 8.67
C THR A 82 32.95 -1.51 8.65
N THR A 83 32.21 -2.35 9.37
CA THR A 83 30.76 -2.24 9.60
C THR A 83 30.41 -0.93 10.28
N GLN A 84 31.18 -0.52 11.29
CA GLN A 84 30.99 0.79 11.94
C GLN A 84 31.21 1.96 10.99
N LYS A 85 32.25 1.92 10.14
CA LYS A 85 32.49 2.96 9.13
C LYS A 85 31.33 3.05 8.14
N LEU A 86 30.84 1.91 7.65
CA LEU A 86 29.68 1.86 6.75
C LEU A 86 28.40 2.38 7.43
N PHE A 87 28.15 1.97 8.67
CA PHE A 87 27.02 2.44 9.46
C PHE A 87 27.07 3.96 9.65
N ASN A 88 28.22 4.51 10.03
CA ASN A 88 28.40 5.96 10.17
C ASN A 88 28.24 6.69 8.83
N ALA A 89 28.76 6.15 7.73
CA ALA A 89 28.61 6.74 6.41
C ALA A 89 27.13 6.81 5.97
N LEU A 90 26.34 5.75 6.24
CA LEU A 90 24.91 5.72 5.96
C LEU A 90 24.10 6.72 6.80
N LEU A 91 24.52 6.97 8.04
CA LEU A 91 23.83 7.89 8.95
C LEU A 91 24.23 9.36 8.75
N SER A 92 25.43 9.63 8.25
CA SER A 92 25.97 10.96 7.99
C SER A 92 25.46 11.55 6.66
N LYS A 93 25.49 12.88 6.51
CA LYS A 93 25.11 13.57 5.25
C LYS A 93 25.84 12.95 4.04
N PRO A 94 25.15 12.57 2.94
CA PRO A 94 23.76 12.89 2.54
C PRO A 94 22.65 12.05 3.18
N GLY A 95 22.99 11.07 4.01
CA GLY A 95 22.07 10.15 4.65
C GLY A 95 21.76 8.93 3.80
N PHE A 96 20.74 8.18 4.21
CA PHE A 96 20.30 7.01 3.47
C PHE A 96 19.41 7.43 2.28
N GLY A 97 19.90 7.20 1.06
CA GLY A 97 19.18 7.50 -0.18
C GLY A 97 19.76 8.66 -0.98
N THR A 98 19.11 9.00 -2.10
CA THR A 98 19.62 9.97 -3.09
C THR A 98 18.81 11.28 -3.16
N ARG A 99 17.69 11.38 -2.43
CA ARG A 99 16.74 12.51 -2.50
C ARG A 99 17.34 13.87 -2.18
N CYS A 100 18.28 13.92 -1.23
CA CYS A 100 18.88 15.16 -0.74
C CYS A 100 20.35 15.32 -1.16
N MET A 101 20.76 14.64 -2.24
CA MET A 101 22.06 14.89 -2.84
C MET A 101 22.08 16.26 -3.54
N GLU A 102 23.26 16.85 -3.57
CA GLU A 102 23.48 18.14 -4.22
C GLU A 102 23.14 18.07 -5.72
N GLY A 103 22.34 19.02 -6.20
CA GLY A 103 21.89 19.07 -7.60
C GLY A 103 20.59 18.32 -7.90
N TYR A 104 19.94 17.71 -6.90
CA TYR A 104 18.66 17.02 -7.06
C TYR A 104 17.59 17.61 -6.12
N THR A 105 16.48 18.11 -6.67
CA THR A 105 15.36 18.66 -5.90
C THR A 105 14.04 18.20 -6.49
N ILE A 106 13.16 17.68 -5.64
CA ILE A 106 11.87 17.11 -6.05
C ILE A 106 10.74 18.07 -5.67
N PRO A 107 9.88 18.47 -6.62
CA PRO A 107 8.74 19.32 -6.31
C PRO A 107 7.76 18.61 -5.37
N GLY A 108 7.39 19.25 -4.27
CA GLY A 108 6.46 18.71 -3.27
C GLY A 108 7.11 17.90 -2.13
N ALA A 109 8.42 17.64 -2.20
CA ALA A 109 9.13 16.82 -1.23
C ALA A 109 10.48 17.46 -0.82
N PRO A 110 10.48 18.64 -0.16
CA PRO A 110 11.70 19.33 0.25
C PRO A 110 12.48 18.50 1.28
N CYS A 111 13.79 18.71 1.35
CA CYS A 111 14.66 18.11 2.37
C CYS A 111 14.56 18.92 3.67
N SER A 112 14.50 18.25 4.81
CA SER A 112 14.58 18.92 6.11
C SER A 112 16.02 19.36 6.40
N VAL A 113 16.13 20.50 7.08
CA VAL A 113 17.43 21.08 7.49
C VAL A 113 17.87 20.50 8.84
N GLU A 114 16.90 20.15 9.68
CA GLU A 114 17.11 19.62 11.03
C GLU A 114 17.22 18.10 11.01
N GLU A 115 18.29 17.59 11.61
CA GLU A 115 18.44 16.17 11.96
C GLU A 115 17.95 16.00 13.40
N GLU A 116 16.96 15.14 13.60
CA GLU A 116 16.51 14.79 14.94
C GLU A 116 17.45 13.77 15.58
N GLU A 117 17.72 13.93 16.88
CA GLU A 117 18.42 12.92 17.67
C GLU A 117 17.56 11.66 17.82
N TRP A 118 18.21 10.54 18.17
CA TRP A 118 17.52 9.30 18.45
C TRP A 118 16.55 9.47 19.63
N SER A 119 15.26 9.28 19.38
CA SER A 119 14.20 9.35 20.38
C SER A 119 13.33 8.10 20.35
N GLN A 120 12.74 7.75 21.48
CA GLN A 120 11.73 6.68 21.51
C GLN A 120 10.34 7.27 21.34
N ALA A 121 9.52 6.63 20.51
CA ALA A 121 8.13 7.02 20.37
C ALA A 121 7.37 6.84 21.70
N PRO A 122 6.43 7.74 22.04
CA PRO A 122 5.63 7.60 23.25
C PRO A 122 4.83 6.30 23.21
N VAL A 123 4.84 5.56 24.33
CA VAL A 123 4.19 4.26 24.48
C VAL A 123 3.04 4.39 25.46
N PRO A 124 1.86 3.80 25.18
CA PRO A 124 0.76 3.82 26.12
C PRO A 124 1.09 3.03 27.40
N GLU A 125 0.57 3.49 28.54
CA GLU A 125 0.84 2.94 29.88
C GLU A 125 0.52 1.45 29.98
N ASN A 126 -0.53 0.98 29.30
CA ASN A 126 -0.91 -0.43 29.26
C ASN A 126 0.22 -1.35 28.75
N VAL A 127 1.02 -0.89 27.78
CA VAL A 127 2.14 -1.64 27.22
C VAL A 127 3.34 -1.59 28.18
N ILE A 128 3.57 -0.44 28.82
CA ILE A 128 4.64 -0.29 29.82
C ILE A 128 4.41 -1.26 30.99
N GLU A 129 3.17 -1.38 31.46
CA GLU A 129 2.81 -2.32 32.53
C GLU A 129 3.07 -3.79 32.17
N ILE A 130 2.83 -4.18 30.91
CA ILE A 130 3.13 -5.54 30.43
C ILE A 130 4.62 -5.86 30.59
N PHE A 131 5.48 -4.90 30.23
CA PHE A 131 6.93 -5.08 30.36
C PHE A 131 7.41 -5.05 31.81
N GLN A 132 6.76 -4.29 32.69
CA GLN A 132 7.10 -4.24 34.12
C GLN A 132 6.64 -5.47 34.91
N LYS A 133 5.48 -6.05 34.57
CA LYS A 133 4.87 -7.17 35.32
C LYS A 133 5.23 -8.55 34.76
N GLY A 134 5.63 -8.63 33.50
CA GLY A 134 5.90 -9.89 32.82
C GLY A 134 7.26 -10.51 33.17
N ASN A 135 7.37 -11.83 32.99
CA ASN A 135 8.63 -12.56 33.08
C ASN A 135 9.19 -12.77 31.67
N TRP A 136 10.14 -11.94 31.27
CA TRP A 136 10.71 -11.90 29.92
C TRP A 136 12.13 -12.46 29.90
N THR A 137 12.45 -13.27 28.88
CA THR A 137 13.80 -13.81 28.67
C THR A 137 14.40 -13.25 27.39
N MET A 138 15.70 -13.48 27.17
CA MET A 138 16.36 -13.09 25.93
C MET A 138 15.76 -13.79 24.71
N GLU A 139 15.30 -15.02 24.87
CA GLU A 139 14.66 -15.82 23.81
C GLU A 139 13.22 -15.38 23.54
N ASN A 140 12.50 -14.95 24.58
CA ASN A 140 11.14 -14.43 24.45
C ASN A 140 10.98 -13.07 25.15
N PRO A 141 11.48 -11.99 24.51
CA PRO A 141 11.50 -10.66 25.12
C PRO A 141 10.15 -9.94 25.06
N SER A 142 9.12 -10.55 24.45
CA SER A 142 7.81 -9.93 24.25
C SER A 142 6.69 -10.99 24.20
N PRO A 143 5.42 -10.57 24.34
CA PRO A 143 4.28 -11.48 24.19
C PRO A 143 4.28 -12.26 22.87
N PRO A 144 3.92 -13.55 22.88
CA PRO A 144 3.86 -14.36 21.66
C PRO A 144 2.62 -14.00 20.82
N CYS A 145 2.73 -14.17 19.50
CA CYS A 145 1.61 -14.05 18.59
C CYS A 145 0.96 -15.40 18.29
N ILE A 146 -0.32 -15.37 17.94
CA ILE A 146 -1.08 -16.54 17.52
C ILE A 146 -0.93 -16.69 16.00
N CYS A 147 -0.15 -17.70 15.60
CA CYS A 147 0.07 -18.05 14.20
C CYS A 147 -0.95 -19.09 13.70
N SER A 148 -0.94 -19.34 12.39
CA SER A 148 -1.74 -20.38 11.74
C SER A 148 -1.48 -21.74 12.39
N LYS A 149 -2.55 -22.47 12.74
CA LYS A 149 -2.50 -23.86 13.24
C LYS A 149 -3.22 -24.76 12.23
N ASN A 150 -3.05 -26.09 12.31
CA ASN A 150 -3.67 -27.04 11.37
C ASN A 150 -5.19 -26.82 11.17
N ASN A 151 -5.90 -26.34 12.20
CA ASN A 151 -7.34 -26.07 12.17
C ASN A 151 -7.70 -24.61 11.87
N ILE A 152 -6.74 -23.68 11.88
CA ILE A 152 -6.96 -22.23 11.71
C ILE A 152 -5.92 -21.69 10.74
N LYS A 153 -6.32 -21.51 9.47
CA LYS A 153 -5.47 -20.92 8.42
C LYS A 153 -5.63 -19.40 8.42
N LYS A 154 -4.58 -18.69 8.81
CA LYS A 154 -4.52 -17.22 8.78
C LYS A 154 -3.26 -16.77 8.04
N ILE A 155 -3.41 -15.74 7.21
CA ILE A 155 -2.30 -15.17 6.43
C ILE A 155 -1.42 -14.27 7.31
N LEU A 156 -2.02 -13.50 8.22
CA LEU A 156 -1.31 -12.65 9.18
C LEU A 156 -1.42 -13.21 10.62
N PRO A 157 -0.35 -13.13 11.43
CA PRO A 157 -0.43 -13.50 12.85
C PRO A 157 -1.31 -12.51 13.62
N VAL A 158 -2.00 -13.01 14.64
CA VAL A 158 -2.75 -12.16 15.58
C VAL A 158 -1.89 -11.93 16.81
N CYS A 159 -1.46 -10.68 16.99
CA CYS A 159 -0.53 -10.28 18.03
C CYS A 159 -1.23 -9.43 19.10
N PRO A 160 -1.00 -9.70 20.41
CA PRO A 160 -1.49 -8.82 21.49
C PRO A 160 -0.69 -7.50 21.54
N ALA A 161 -1.17 -6.54 22.34
CA ALA A 161 -0.44 -5.30 22.60
C ALA A 161 0.94 -5.59 23.23
N GLY A 162 1.97 -4.88 22.79
CA GLY A 162 3.36 -5.09 23.23
C GLY A 162 4.10 -6.23 22.52
N ALA A 163 3.46 -7.00 21.64
CA ALA A 163 4.15 -7.97 20.81
C ALA A 163 5.18 -7.27 19.90
N GLY A 164 6.43 -7.72 19.92
CA GLY A 164 7.56 -7.06 19.24
C GLY A 164 8.41 -6.16 20.15
N GLY A 165 8.03 -6.01 21.42
CA GLY A 165 8.78 -5.22 22.38
C GLY A 165 8.39 -3.75 22.40
N LEU A 166 9.09 -2.97 23.22
CA LEU A 166 9.03 -1.50 23.16
C LEU A 166 9.51 -1.02 21.78
N PRO A 167 8.95 0.10 21.27
CA PRO A 167 9.34 0.64 19.97
C PRO A 167 10.86 0.92 19.96
N PRO A 168 11.54 0.62 18.85
CA PRO A 168 12.94 0.94 18.70
C PRO A 168 13.15 2.47 18.72
N PRO A 169 14.33 2.94 19.15
CA PRO A 169 14.68 4.34 18.98
C PRO A 169 14.67 4.69 17.49
N GLN A 170 14.10 5.86 17.21
CA GLN A 170 13.87 6.36 15.88
C GLN A 170 14.36 7.80 15.75
N ARG A 171 14.69 8.20 14.52
CA ARG A 171 15.07 9.56 14.18
C ARG A 171 14.53 9.94 12.82
N THR A 172 14.19 11.21 12.64
CA THR A 172 13.79 11.73 11.33
C THR A 172 15.03 12.09 10.52
N GLN A 173 15.15 11.54 9.32
CA GLN A 173 16.24 11.84 8.40
C GLN A 173 15.98 13.15 7.64
N LYS A 174 17.04 13.71 7.05
CA LYS A 174 16.96 14.86 6.13
C LYS A 174 16.04 14.63 4.93
N THR A 175 15.89 13.36 4.53
CA THR A 175 15.00 12.92 3.46
C THR A 175 13.53 12.83 3.90
N THR A 176 13.19 13.29 5.11
CA THR A 176 11.87 13.17 5.77
C THR A 176 11.45 11.74 6.15
N ASP A 177 12.29 10.74 5.90
CA ASP A 177 12.03 9.35 6.26
C ASP A 177 12.34 9.10 7.75
N ILE A 178 11.58 8.23 8.40
CA ILE A 178 11.82 7.85 9.80
C ILE A 178 12.73 6.63 9.83
N LEU A 179 13.92 6.75 10.41
CA LEU A 179 14.87 5.66 10.58
C LEU A 179 14.76 5.05 11.97
N GLN A 180 14.64 3.72 12.04
CA GLN A 180 14.58 2.96 13.28
C GLN A 180 15.83 2.12 13.49
N ASN A 181 16.41 2.17 14.68
CA ASN A 181 17.57 1.34 15.01
C ASN A 181 17.10 0.03 15.67
N LEU A 182 17.31 -1.08 14.96
CA LEU A 182 16.97 -2.44 15.41
C LEU A 182 18.19 -3.24 15.90
N SER A 183 19.34 -2.59 16.08
CA SER A 183 20.57 -3.26 16.52
C SER A 183 20.34 -4.01 17.85
N GLY A 184 20.85 -5.24 17.92
CA GLY A 184 20.71 -6.10 19.10
C GLY A 184 19.33 -6.75 19.28
N ARG A 185 18.42 -6.65 18.29
CA ARG A 185 17.13 -7.34 18.29
C ARG A 185 17.09 -8.44 17.23
N ASN A 186 16.27 -9.46 17.48
CA ASN A 186 15.93 -10.42 16.44
C ASN A 186 15.01 -9.76 15.41
N ILE A 187 15.60 -9.33 14.29
CA ILE A 187 14.91 -8.61 13.21
C ILE A 187 13.74 -9.43 12.67
N SER A 188 13.94 -10.73 12.46
CA SER A 188 12.91 -11.62 11.91
C SER A 188 11.68 -11.69 12.80
N ASP A 189 11.87 -11.87 14.12
CA ASP A 189 10.77 -11.89 15.08
C ASP A 189 10.06 -10.53 15.17
N PHE A 190 10.83 -9.44 15.22
CA PHE A 190 10.29 -8.08 15.27
C PHE A 190 9.44 -7.75 14.04
N LEU A 191 9.95 -8.07 12.84
CA LEU A 191 9.24 -7.80 11.59
C LEU A 191 7.93 -8.59 11.52
N VAL A 192 7.92 -9.89 11.86
CA VAL A 192 6.70 -10.70 11.82
C VAL A 192 5.65 -10.19 12.82
N LYS A 193 6.06 -9.83 14.04
CA LYS A 193 5.14 -9.35 15.09
C LYS A 193 4.57 -7.96 14.79
N THR A 194 5.35 -7.10 14.14
CA THR A 194 4.94 -5.71 13.83
C THR A 194 4.37 -5.54 12.41
N TYR A 195 4.49 -6.56 11.55
CA TYR A 195 4.10 -6.51 10.15
C TYR A 195 2.67 -5.99 9.94
N ALA A 196 1.71 -6.53 10.69
CA ALA A 196 0.29 -6.18 10.57
C ALA A 196 0.02 -4.69 10.86
N GLN A 197 0.79 -4.08 11.75
CA GLN A 197 0.65 -2.66 12.11
C GLN A 197 1.29 -1.74 11.06
N ILE A 198 2.18 -2.29 10.22
CA ILE A 198 3.13 -1.50 9.44
C ILE A 198 3.02 -1.74 7.91
N ILE A 199 2.19 -2.70 7.48
CA ILE A 199 2.02 -3.10 6.07
C ILE A 199 1.67 -1.94 5.10
N GLY A 200 1.05 -0.85 5.60
CA GLY A 200 0.74 0.35 4.82
C GLY A 200 1.70 1.52 5.00
N LYS A 201 2.71 1.41 5.88
CA LYS A 201 3.62 2.50 6.28
C LYS A 201 5.09 2.23 5.94
N ARG A 202 5.43 1.06 5.43
CA ARG A 202 6.80 0.70 5.03
C ARG A 202 6.87 0.31 3.57
N CYS A 203 7.61 1.07 2.77
CA CYS A 203 8.28 0.51 1.60
C CYS A 203 9.51 -0.23 2.11
N PHE A 204 9.52 -1.56 1.96
CA PHE A 204 10.61 -2.40 2.46
C PHE A 204 11.94 -2.01 1.81
N ILE A 205 12.82 -1.40 2.59
CA ILE A 205 14.25 -1.36 2.29
C ILE A 205 14.97 -1.98 3.49
N LEU A 206 15.38 -3.24 3.32
CA LEU A 206 16.10 -4.02 4.31
C LEU A 206 17.59 -3.65 4.22
N LEU A 207 18.10 -2.87 5.19
CA LEU A 207 19.53 -2.67 5.37
C LEU A 207 20.00 -3.45 6.59
N ILE A 208 20.36 -4.71 6.36
CA ILE A 208 21.15 -5.50 7.31
C ILE A 208 22.61 -5.24 6.95
N VAL A 209 23.33 -4.53 7.82
CA VAL A 209 24.79 -4.42 7.69
C VAL A 209 25.39 -5.65 8.37
N ALA A 210 25.20 -6.81 7.73
CA ALA A 210 25.88 -8.04 8.12
C ALA A 210 27.20 -8.09 7.36
N THR A 211 28.28 -8.41 8.08
CA THR A 211 29.52 -8.86 7.47
C THR A 211 29.17 -9.96 6.47
N LEU A 212 29.49 -9.73 5.19
CA LEU A 212 29.60 -10.78 4.18
C LEU A 212 30.41 -11.91 4.82
N LEU A 213 29.72 -13.00 5.15
CA LEU A 213 30.35 -14.26 5.46
C LEU A 213 31.23 -14.58 4.25
N PRO A 214 32.56 -14.70 4.38
CA PRO A 214 33.35 -15.26 3.30
C PRO A 214 32.89 -16.71 3.15
N LEU A 215 32.30 -17.02 1.99
CA LEU A 215 32.23 -18.40 1.49
C LEU A 215 33.65 -18.87 1.16
#